data_AF-A0AAV4ATT0-F1
#
_entry.id   AF-A0AAV4ATT0-F1
#
_cell.length_a   1.000
_cell.length_b   1.000
_cell.length_c   1.000
_cell.angle_alpha   90.00
_cell.angle_beta   90.00
_cell.angle_gamma   90.00
#
_symmetry.space_group_name_H-M   'P 1'
#
loop_
_entity.id
_entity.type
_entity.pdbx_description
1 polymer ?
#
loop_
_entity_poly.entity_id
_entity_poly.type
_entity_poly.pdbx_seq_one_letter_code
_entity_poly.pdbx_strand_id
1 'polypeptide(L)'
;MASGSTKPSKQMRGKVDSFAAALTKKGIKLLAVDFDKTLIDIHSRGIWDEGVDKLAAHVRPCMRDLLEAAVRKGVFVAIVTFHRQGWLIKEVLHKTLPKKTAKQIYVQANTAEFLQRQRAAAKSALSSDAAGRGSEASAPPAASAAPIWSMCADLNGKEAHISSVVNEINNDHKVEVKKDEILLMDDDIDNVRTAITYGHLAFQVQQNVDYDSFESFQTMLLL
;
A
#
# COMPACT_ATOMS: atom_id res chain seq x y z
N MET A 1 -6.14 13.63 29.03
CA MET A 1 -7.02 12.56 29.56
C MET A 1 -6.79 11.33 28.71
N ALA A 2 -6.39 10.20 29.32
CA ALA A 2 -6.16 8.97 28.57
C ALA A 2 -7.50 8.44 28.06
N SER A 3 -7.73 8.51 26.75
CA SER A 3 -8.80 7.76 26.09
C SER A 3 -8.49 6.28 26.26
N GLY A 4 -9.13 5.65 27.24
CA GLY A 4 -9.07 4.21 27.40
C GLY A 4 -9.56 3.57 26.11
N SER A 5 -8.68 2.80 25.46
CA SER A 5 -9.02 2.01 24.28
C SER A 5 -10.14 1.02 24.63
N THR A 6 -11.39 1.45 24.48
CA THR A 6 -12.55 0.57 24.56
C THR A 6 -12.43 -0.41 23.41
N LYS A 7 -12.30 -1.71 23.73
CA LYS A 7 -12.25 -2.76 22.72
C LYS A 7 -13.49 -2.63 21.83
N PRO A 8 -13.34 -2.71 20.49
CA PRO A 8 -14.49 -2.59 19.59
C PRO A 8 -15.50 -3.68 19.87
N SER A 9 -16.78 -3.39 19.65
CA SER A 9 -17.86 -4.36 19.85
C SER A 9 -17.73 -5.51 18.85
N LYS A 10 -18.42 -6.64 19.11
CA LYS A 10 -18.48 -7.77 18.17
C LYS A 10 -19.05 -7.35 16.81
N GLN A 11 -20.03 -6.44 16.81
CA GLN A 11 -20.64 -5.91 15.60
C GLN A 11 -19.66 -5.09 14.77
N MET A 12 -18.89 -4.20 15.41
CA MET A 12 -17.88 -3.37 14.73
C MET A 12 -16.81 -4.22 14.06
N ARG A 13 -16.30 -5.25 14.75
CA ARG A 13 -15.37 -6.22 14.15
C ARG A 13 -15.99 -7.00 12.98
N GLY A 14 -17.28 -7.33 13.08
CA GLY A 14 -18.03 -8.00 12.01
C GLY A 14 -18.06 -7.20 10.71
N LYS A 15 -18.14 -5.87 10.76
CA LYS A 15 -18.09 -5.01 9.56
C LYS A 15 -16.74 -5.09 8.86
N VAL A 16 -15.66 -5.02 9.63
CA VAL A 16 -14.28 -5.14 9.11
C VAL A 16 -14.02 -6.54 8.54
N ASP A 17 -14.43 -7.60 9.25
CA ASP A 17 -14.26 -8.98 8.78
C ASP A 17 -15.09 -9.25 7.50
N SER A 18 -16.27 -8.64 7.38
CA SER A 18 -17.11 -8.71 6.17
C SER A 18 -16.41 -8.02 4.99
N PHE A 19 -15.86 -6.82 5.19
CA PHE A 19 -15.13 -6.13 4.14
C PHE A 19 -13.87 -6.90 3.72
N ALA A 20 -13.08 -7.43 4.67
CA ALA A 20 -11.94 -8.28 4.35
C ALA A 20 -12.33 -9.55 3.58
N ALA A 21 -13.50 -10.14 3.86
CA ALA A 21 -14.04 -11.23 3.07
C ALA A 21 -14.45 -10.77 1.66
N ALA A 22 -15.01 -9.57 1.52
CA ALA A 22 -15.35 -9.00 0.22
C ALA A 22 -14.12 -8.76 -0.66
N LEU A 23 -12.98 -8.35 -0.07
CA LEU A 23 -11.69 -8.25 -0.77
C LEU A 23 -11.33 -9.59 -1.43
N THR A 24 -11.32 -10.67 -0.65
CA THR A 24 -11.02 -12.01 -1.19
C THR A 24 -12.03 -12.47 -2.25
N LYS A 25 -13.32 -12.18 -2.05
CA LYS A 25 -14.37 -12.52 -3.02
C LYS A 25 -14.22 -11.78 -4.34
N LYS A 26 -13.77 -10.52 -4.31
CA LYS A 26 -13.46 -9.72 -5.51
C LYS A 26 -12.17 -10.16 -6.20
N GLY A 27 -11.35 -11.00 -5.55
CA GLY A 27 -10.06 -11.45 -6.07
C GLY A 27 -8.89 -10.53 -5.71
N ILE A 28 -9.07 -9.62 -4.75
CA ILE A 28 -8.00 -8.74 -4.28
C ILE A 28 -6.96 -9.57 -3.53
N LYS A 29 -5.71 -9.50 -4.01
CA LYS A 29 -4.55 -10.15 -3.41
C LYS A 29 -3.70 -9.20 -2.58
N LEU A 30 -3.68 -7.91 -2.92
CA LEU A 30 -2.91 -6.90 -2.21
C LEU A 30 -3.80 -5.73 -1.77
N LEU A 31 -3.82 -5.48 -0.46
CA LEU A 31 -4.34 -4.26 0.15
C LEU A 31 -3.15 -3.33 0.47
N ALA A 32 -3.01 -2.27 -0.33
CA ALA A 32 -2.05 -1.20 -0.10
C ALA A 32 -2.72 -0.07 0.68
N VAL A 33 -2.09 0.40 1.76
CA VAL A 33 -2.67 1.40 2.68
C VAL A 33 -1.67 2.51 2.90
N ASP A 34 -2.10 3.76 2.76
CA ASP A 34 -1.29 4.90 3.17
C ASP A 34 -1.12 4.99 4.69
N PHE A 35 -0.09 5.70 5.12
CA PHE A 35 0.21 5.95 6.50
C PHE A 35 -0.47 7.22 7.05
N ASP A 36 0.00 8.40 6.63
CA ASP A 36 -0.43 9.70 7.16
C ASP A 36 -1.90 9.96 6.86
N LYS A 37 -2.68 10.44 7.85
CA LYS A 37 -4.14 10.66 7.75
C LYS A 37 -4.98 9.46 7.27
N THR A 38 -4.37 8.32 6.97
CA THR A 38 -5.02 7.10 6.50
C THR A 38 -4.95 6.02 7.58
N LEU A 39 -3.78 5.44 7.88
CA LEU A 39 -3.63 4.52 9.00
C LEU A 39 -3.61 5.27 10.35
N ILE A 40 -2.92 6.41 10.39
CA ILE A 40 -2.93 7.32 11.53
C ILE A 40 -3.87 8.49 11.29
N ASP A 41 -4.33 9.15 12.35
CA ASP A 41 -5.28 10.29 12.24
C ASP A 41 -4.62 11.66 12.10
N ILE A 42 -3.30 11.72 12.16
CA ILE A 42 -2.49 12.94 11.99
C ILE A 42 -1.62 12.88 10.73
N HIS A 43 -1.05 14.03 10.38
CA HIS A 43 -0.01 14.13 9.37
C HIS A 43 1.36 14.28 10.06
N SER A 44 2.18 13.24 10.02
CA SER A 44 3.54 13.21 10.58
C SER A 44 4.51 14.16 9.88
N ARG A 45 4.22 14.53 8.62
CA ARG A 45 5.06 15.36 7.72
C ARG A 45 6.27 14.59 7.19
N GLY A 46 6.17 13.26 7.15
CA GLY A 46 7.14 12.37 6.53
C GLY A 46 8.38 12.06 7.38
N ILE A 47 8.52 12.71 8.54
CA ILE A 47 9.52 12.42 9.57
C ILE A 47 8.85 12.65 10.93
N TRP A 48 9.11 11.77 11.89
CA TRP A 48 8.62 11.85 13.25
C TRP A 48 9.77 11.62 14.25
N ASP A 49 9.86 12.51 15.24
CA ASP A 49 10.93 12.56 16.24
C ASP A 49 10.42 12.43 17.68
N GLU A 50 9.11 12.51 17.91
CA GLU A 50 8.53 12.38 19.25
C GLU A 50 8.43 10.92 19.76
N GLY A 51 8.89 9.95 18.96
CA GLY A 51 8.96 8.53 19.32
C GLY A 51 7.71 7.70 18.99
N VAL A 52 7.91 6.39 18.94
CA VAL A 52 6.90 5.39 18.51
C VAL A 52 5.64 5.43 19.38
N ASP A 53 5.79 5.64 20.68
CA ASP A 53 4.68 5.55 21.65
C ASP A 53 3.62 6.60 21.38
N LYS A 54 4.05 7.83 21.10
CA LYS A 54 3.14 8.92 20.73
C LYS A 54 2.51 8.68 19.37
N LEU A 55 3.29 8.24 18.38
CA LEU A 55 2.77 7.97 17.05
C LEU A 55 1.76 6.80 17.03
N ALA A 56 2.01 5.76 17.82
CA ALA A 56 1.12 4.61 17.94
C ALA A 56 -0.24 4.97 18.54
N ALA A 57 -0.32 6.01 19.37
CA ALA A 57 -1.58 6.52 19.91
C ALA A 57 -2.49 7.13 18.84
N HIS A 58 -1.93 7.48 17.67
CA HIS A 58 -2.66 8.03 16.52
C HIS A 58 -3.14 6.97 15.54
N VAL A 59 -2.80 5.69 15.72
CA VAL A 59 -3.28 4.61 14.84
C VAL A 59 -4.78 4.46 14.99
N ARG A 60 -5.51 4.63 13.88
CA ARG A 60 -6.96 4.49 13.83
C ARG A 60 -7.36 3.05 14.14
N PRO A 61 -8.19 2.78 15.17
CA PRO A 61 -8.56 1.42 15.54
C PRO A 61 -9.23 0.62 14.42
N CYS A 62 -10.10 1.26 13.64
CA CYS A 62 -10.81 0.65 12.51
C CYS A 62 -9.84 0.19 11.40
N MET A 63 -8.84 1.00 11.07
CA MET A 63 -7.82 0.68 10.08
C MET A 63 -6.86 -0.39 10.58
N ARG A 64 -6.42 -0.33 11.85
CA ARG A 64 -5.63 -1.41 12.47
C ARG A 64 -6.35 -2.75 12.37
N ASP A 65 -7.63 -2.79 12.74
CA ASP A 65 -8.42 -4.01 12.71
C ASP A 65 -8.60 -4.53 11.27
N LEU A 66 -8.68 -3.63 10.28
CA LEU A 66 -8.67 -3.98 8.86
C LEU A 66 -7.38 -4.69 8.46
N LEU A 67 -6.21 -4.14 8.80
CA LEU A 67 -4.92 -4.76 8.48
C LEU A 67 -4.88 -6.19 9.05
N GLU A 68 -5.32 -6.37 10.29
CA GLU A 68 -5.37 -7.68 10.92
C GLU A 68 -6.35 -8.63 10.21
N ALA A 69 -7.57 -8.17 9.92
CA ALA A 69 -8.57 -8.98 9.25
C ALA A 69 -8.13 -9.40 7.84
N ALA A 70 -7.54 -8.49 7.06
CA ALA A 70 -7.02 -8.77 5.73
C ALA A 70 -5.92 -9.83 5.75
N VAL A 71 -4.94 -9.71 6.67
CA VAL A 71 -3.88 -10.72 6.85
C VAL A 71 -4.49 -12.09 7.23
N ARG A 72 -5.45 -12.13 8.16
CA ARG A 72 -6.13 -13.40 8.53
C ARG A 72 -6.87 -14.04 7.37
N LYS A 73 -7.34 -13.25 6.40
CA LYS A 73 -8.02 -13.71 5.19
C LYS A 73 -7.07 -14.09 4.06
N GLY A 74 -5.76 -13.98 4.27
CA GLY A 74 -4.74 -14.33 3.27
C GLY A 74 -4.53 -13.26 2.20
N VAL A 75 -4.99 -12.03 2.44
CA VAL A 75 -4.68 -10.88 1.59
C VAL A 75 -3.31 -10.34 2.01
N PHE A 76 -2.40 -10.12 1.06
CA PHE A 76 -1.16 -9.41 1.33
C PHE A 76 -1.49 -7.97 1.72
N VAL A 77 -0.83 -7.47 2.76
CA VAL A 77 -1.07 -6.12 3.26
C VAL A 77 0.23 -5.35 3.23
N ALA A 78 0.17 -4.11 2.75
CA ALA A 78 1.32 -3.23 2.68
C ALA A 78 0.99 -1.81 3.14
N ILE A 79 1.91 -1.20 3.88
CA ILE A 79 1.92 0.25 4.08
C ILE A 79 2.77 0.88 2.97
N VAL A 80 2.17 1.73 2.15
CA VAL A 80 2.82 2.45 1.06
C VAL A 80 2.76 3.96 1.31
N THR A 81 3.92 4.58 1.53
CA THR A 81 3.94 5.97 2.02
C THR A 81 5.18 6.75 1.59
N PHE A 82 5.02 8.08 1.54
CA PHE A 82 6.14 9.00 1.35
C PHE A 82 6.93 9.30 2.63
N HIS A 83 6.55 8.71 3.76
CA HIS A 83 7.34 8.77 4.99
C HIS A 83 8.77 8.26 4.77
N ARG A 84 9.76 8.81 5.46
CA ARG A 84 11.18 8.43 5.27
C ARG A 84 11.65 7.34 6.24
N GLN A 85 11.07 7.28 7.43
CA GLN A 85 11.47 6.33 8.46
C GLN A 85 10.62 5.05 8.39
N GLY A 86 10.88 4.18 7.41
CA GLY A 86 10.17 2.89 7.30
C GLY A 86 10.32 1.99 8.53
N TRP A 87 11.46 2.10 9.24
CA TRP A 87 11.70 1.39 10.51
C TRP A 87 10.70 1.80 11.59
N LEU A 88 10.39 3.09 11.69
CA LEU A 88 9.45 3.64 12.69
C LEU A 88 8.05 3.07 12.47
N ILE A 89 7.62 3.00 11.20
CA ILE A 89 6.32 2.43 10.84
C ILE A 89 6.25 0.95 11.22
N LYS A 90 7.32 0.17 10.98
CA LYS A 90 7.40 -1.22 11.42
C LYS A 90 7.26 -1.34 12.94
N GLU A 91 7.90 -0.46 13.71
CA GLU A 91 7.78 -0.45 15.17
C GLU A 91 6.36 -0.08 15.63
N VAL A 92 5.71 0.89 14.99
CA VAL A 92 4.29 1.23 15.24
C VAL A 92 3.38 0.01 14.97
N LEU A 93 3.57 -0.70 13.86
CA LEU A 93 2.82 -1.92 13.55
C LEU A 93 3.06 -3.01 14.61
N HIS A 94 4.31 -3.22 15.02
CA HIS A 94 4.66 -4.18 16.07
C HIS A 94 4.05 -3.86 17.43
N LYS A 95 3.87 -2.57 17.75
CA LYS A 95 3.26 -2.11 19.00
C LYS A 95 1.73 -2.22 18.97
N THR A 96 1.12 -2.06 17.80
CA THR A 96 -0.35 -1.95 17.68
C THR A 96 -1.02 -3.24 17.22
N LEU A 97 -0.32 -4.15 16.55
CA LEU A 97 -0.87 -5.40 16.02
C LEU A 97 -0.31 -6.63 16.74
N PRO A 98 -1.01 -7.79 16.67
CA PRO A 98 -0.43 -9.06 17.09
C PRO A 98 0.91 -9.32 16.38
N LYS A 99 1.92 -9.79 17.11
CA LYS A 99 3.30 -9.99 16.59
C LYS A 99 3.35 -10.82 15.30
N LYS A 100 2.49 -11.85 15.18
CA LYS A 100 2.40 -12.68 13.97
C LYS A 100 1.87 -11.89 12.77
N THR A 101 0.88 -11.02 12.99
CA THR A 101 0.29 -10.16 11.96
C THR A 101 1.28 -9.09 11.51
N ALA A 102 1.87 -8.34 12.45
CA ALA A 102 2.78 -7.24 12.14
C ALA A 102 3.94 -7.67 11.21
N LYS A 103 4.49 -8.87 11.41
CA LYS A 103 5.58 -9.42 10.61
C LYS A 103 5.22 -9.74 9.15
N GLN A 104 3.93 -9.89 8.86
CA GLN A 104 3.44 -10.21 7.51
C GLN A 104 3.09 -8.97 6.70
N ILE A 105 3.12 -7.78 7.31
CA ILE A 105 2.80 -6.53 6.64
C ILE A 105 4.06 -5.95 6.01
N TYR A 106 4.02 -5.76 4.70
CA TYR A 106 5.06 -5.08 3.95
C TYR A 106 5.04 -3.58 4.28
N VAL A 107 6.22 -2.94 4.27
CA VAL A 107 6.33 -1.49 4.49
C VAL A 107 7.26 -0.92 3.43
N GLN A 108 6.68 -0.19 2.49
CA GLN A 108 7.41 0.53 1.47
C GLN A 108 7.31 2.04 1.71
N ALA A 109 8.42 2.60 2.15
CA ALA A 109 8.59 4.00 2.53
C ALA A 109 9.61 4.69 1.60
N ASN A 110 9.68 6.02 1.63
CA ASN A 110 10.72 6.82 0.97
C ASN A 110 12.05 6.79 1.74
N THR A 111 12.56 5.60 2.00
CA THR A 111 13.91 5.41 2.53
C THR A 111 14.95 5.99 1.56
N ALA A 112 16.14 6.32 2.07
CA ALA A 112 17.21 6.86 1.23
C ALA A 112 17.57 5.88 0.11
N GLU A 113 17.63 4.59 0.45
CA GLU A 113 17.92 3.50 -0.47
C GLU A 113 16.85 3.37 -1.55
N PHE A 114 15.57 3.44 -1.18
CA PHE A 114 14.48 3.38 -2.15
C PHE A 114 14.52 4.57 -3.12
N LEU A 115 14.65 5.79 -2.60
CA LEU A 115 14.74 6.99 -3.43
C LEU A 115 15.96 6.98 -4.36
N GLN A 116 17.09 6.43 -3.90
CA GLN A 116 18.28 6.28 -4.73
C GLN A 116 18.02 5.31 -5.90
N ARG A 117 17.38 4.16 -5.62
CA ARG A 117 16.98 3.20 -6.67
C ARG A 117 16.04 3.84 -7.69
N GLN A 118 15.04 4.60 -7.23
CA GLN A 118 14.10 5.28 -8.12
C GLN A 118 14.77 6.33 -9.01
N ARG A 119 15.67 7.14 -8.44
CA ARG A 119 16.46 8.11 -9.23
C ARG A 119 17.37 7.44 -10.25
N ALA A 120 17.97 6.30 -9.91
CA ALA A 120 18.80 5.55 -10.83
C ALA A 120 17.96 4.99 -11.99
N ALA A 121 16.82 4.39 -11.69
CA ALA A 121 15.88 3.88 -12.70
C ALA A 121 15.39 4.98 -13.66
N ALA A 122 15.00 6.14 -13.13
CA ALA A 122 14.56 7.28 -13.93
C ALA A 122 15.68 7.79 -14.87
N LYS A 123 16.92 7.88 -14.38
CA LYS A 123 18.08 8.28 -15.21
C LYS A 123 18.35 7.28 -16.33
N SER A 124 18.24 5.98 -16.03
CA SER A 124 18.41 4.93 -17.04
C SER A 124 17.34 5.03 -18.13
N ALA A 125 16.07 5.26 -17.77
CA ALA A 125 14.98 5.43 -18.75
C ALA A 125 15.17 6.65 -19.66
N LEU A 126 15.60 7.79 -19.09
CA LEU A 126 15.91 9.00 -19.86
C LEU A 126 17.09 8.80 -20.84
N SER A 127 18.07 7.98 -20.46
CA SER A 127 19.21 7.68 -21.33
C SER A 127 18.87 6.72 -22.49
N SER A 128 17.89 5.82 -22.30
CA SER A 128 17.42 4.94 -23.38
C SER A 128 16.58 5.67 -24.43
N ASP A 129 15.82 6.70 -24.04
CA ASP A 129 15.02 7.49 -24.99
C ASP A 129 15.88 8.44 -25.85
N ALA A 130 17.03 8.87 -25.33
CA ALA A 130 17.97 9.72 -26.07
C ALA A 130 18.77 8.95 -27.14
N ALA A 131 18.92 7.63 -27.02
CA ALA A 131 19.67 6.79 -27.96
C ALA A 131 18.83 6.24 -29.13
N GLY A 132 17.52 6.52 -29.18
CA GLY A 132 16.56 5.91 -30.09
C GLY A 132 16.26 6.64 -31.41
N ARG A 133 17.07 7.61 -31.86
CA ARG A 133 16.98 8.18 -33.22
C ARG A 133 18.18 7.75 -34.07
N GLY A 134 18.22 6.48 -34.44
CA GLY A 134 19.25 5.93 -35.32
C GLY A 134 18.94 4.50 -35.78
N SER A 135 18.29 4.40 -36.94
CA SER A 135 18.18 3.32 -37.94
C SER A 135 17.99 1.83 -37.56
N GLU A 136 17.02 1.27 -38.30
CA GLU A 136 16.95 -0.08 -38.89
C GLU A 136 16.38 -1.27 -38.12
N ALA A 137 15.46 -1.92 -38.82
CA ALA A 137 14.73 -3.12 -38.46
C ALA A 137 15.69 -4.31 -38.29
N SER A 138 15.68 -4.90 -37.10
CA SER A 138 16.01 -6.32 -36.93
C SER A 138 15.09 -6.91 -35.86
N ALA A 139 14.45 -8.02 -36.23
CA ALA A 139 13.54 -8.75 -35.36
C ALA A 139 14.27 -9.24 -34.09
N PRO A 140 13.64 -9.18 -32.91
CA PRO A 140 14.28 -9.66 -31.70
C PRO A 140 14.29 -11.21 -31.65
N PRO A 141 15.36 -11.83 -31.10
CA PRO A 141 15.38 -13.26 -30.82
C PRO A 141 14.44 -13.61 -29.66
N ALA A 142 13.97 -14.85 -29.68
CA ALA A 142 13.06 -15.41 -28.69
C ALA A 142 13.62 -15.43 -27.26
N ALA A 143 12.71 -15.16 -26.31
CA ALA A 143 12.79 -15.44 -24.88
C ALA A 143 13.84 -14.68 -24.04
N SER A 144 13.45 -13.53 -23.50
CA SER A 144 13.94 -13.07 -22.20
C SER A 144 12.77 -12.54 -21.38
N ALA A 145 12.64 -13.04 -20.15
CA ALA A 145 11.56 -12.77 -19.21
C ALA A 145 11.72 -11.36 -18.59
N ALA A 146 11.47 -10.32 -19.38
CA ALA A 146 11.34 -8.98 -18.84
C ALA A 146 10.00 -8.89 -18.07
N PRO A 147 10.00 -8.44 -16.80
CA PRO A 147 8.77 -8.17 -16.09
C PRO A 147 7.92 -7.15 -16.85
N ILE A 148 6.61 -7.39 -16.90
CA ILE A 148 5.61 -6.61 -17.66
C ILE A 148 5.59 -5.10 -17.30
N TRP A 149 6.24 -4.68 -16.20
CA TRP A 149 6.30 -3.29 -15.75
C TRP A 149 7.43 -2.43 -16.35
N SER A 150 8.18 -2.95 -17.33
CA SER A 150 9.26 -2.23 -18.04
C SER A 150 8.81 -1.03 -18.91
N MET A 151 7.58 -0.52 -18.77
CA MET A 151 7.07 0.63 -19.54
C MET A 151 6.84 1.92 -18.73
N CYS A 152 7.07 1.95 -17.42
CA CYS A 152 6.70 3.12 -16.61
C CYS A 152 7.93 3.90 -16.13
N ALA A 153 8.47 4.73 -17.01
CA ALA A 153 9.44 5.78 -16.65
C ALA A 153 8.81 6.92 -15.83
N ASP A 154 7.48 6.97 -15.73
CA ASP A 154 6.72 8.00 -15.01
C ASP A 154 6.03 7.41 -13.77
N LEU A 155 6.81 7.00 -12.77
CA LEU A 155 6.25 6.55 -11.48
C LEU A 155 5.73 7.75 -10.67
N ASN A 156 4.61 8.33 -11.12
CA ASN A 156 3.83 9.32 -10.41
C ASN A 156 3.06 8.67 -9.25
N GLY A 157 2.87 9.42 -8.16
CA GLY A 157 2.15 8.95 -6.98
C GLY A 157 2.85 7.78 -6.28
N LYS A 158 2.07 6.80 -5.84
CA LYS A 158 2.54 5.62 -5.07
C LYS A 158 2.80 4.38 -5.90
N GLU A 159 2.75 4.50 -7.22
CA GLU A 159 2.94 3.36 -8.11
C GLU A 159 4.32 2.71 -7.90
N ALA A 160 5.37 3.51 -7.74
CA ALA A 160 6.71 3.03 -7.41
C ALA A 160 6.72 2.15 -6.15
N HIS A 161 5.95 2.54 -5.13
CA HIS A 161 5.88 1.85 -3.86
C HIS A 161 5.12 0.54 -3.99
N ILE A 162 3.95 0.57 -4.63
CA ILE A 162 3.12 -0.61 -4.87
C ILE A 162 3.90 -1.62 -5.72
N SER A 163 4.51 -1.19 -6.83
CA SER A 163 5.34 -2.02 -7.69
C SER A 163 6.52 -2.67 -6.94
N SER A 164 7.17 -1.94 -6.02
CA SER A 164 8.22 -2.51 -5.16
C SER A 164 7.68 -3.63 -4.28
N VAL A 165 6.52 -3.42 -3.64
CA VAL A 165 5.86 -4.43 -2.80
C VAL A 165 5.43 -5.65 -3.62
N VAL A 166 4.86 -5.46 -4.81
CA VAL A 166 4.45 -6.57 -5.69
C VAL A 166 5.67 -7.42 -6.07
N ASN A 167 6.80 -6.79 -6.37
CA ASN A 167 8.05 -7.51 -6.64
C ASN A 167 8.54 -8.29 -5.41
N GLU A 168 8.48 -7.72 -4.20
CA GLU A 168 8.81 -8.42 -2.95
C GLU A 168 7.89 -9.63 -2.72
N ILE A 169 6.57 -9.46 -2.87
CA ILE A 169 5.59 -10.56 -2.76
C ILE A 169 5.90 -11.69 -3.75
N ASN A 170 6.18 -11.35 -5.01
CA ASN A 170 6.53 -12.36 -6.00
C ASN A 170 7.84 -13.08 -5.65
N ASN A 171 8.84 -12.36 -5.14
CA ASN A 171 10.10 -12.97 -4.73
C ASN A 171 9.93 -13.92 -3.55
N ASP A 172 9.18 -13.50 -2.53
CA ASP A 172 8.99 -14.24 -1.28
C ASP A 172 8.04 -15.43 -1.45
N HIS A 173 6.95 -15.25 -2.20
CA HIS A 173 5.83 -16.18 -2.25
C HIS A 173 5.63 -16.86 -3.61
N LYS A 174 6.35 -16.43 -4.66
CA LYS A 174 6.14 -16.87 -6.05
C LYS A 174 4.70 -16.65 -6.52
N VAL A 175 4.07 -15.58 -6.03
CA VAL A 175 2.72 -15.17 -6.40
C VAL A 175 2.79 -13.94 -7.29
N GLU A 176 2.19 -14.05 -8.47
CA GLU A 176 1.93 -12.90 -9.34
C GLU A 176 0.68 -12.16 -8.87
N VAL A 177 0.80 -10.85 -8.68
CA VAL A 177 -0.29 -9.92 -8.33
C VAL A 177 -0.53 -8.99 -9.52
N LYS A 178 -1.74 -9.03 -10.07
CA LYS A 178 -2.14 -8.20 -11.21
C LYS A 178 -2.66 -6.84 -10.76
N LYS A 179 -2.67 -5.86 -11.65
CA LYS A 179 -3.11 -4.49 -11.35
C LYS A 179 -4.54 -4.41 -10.79
N ASP A 180 -5.46 -5.23 -11.30
CA ASP A 180 -6.86 -5.31 -10.87
C ASP A 180 -7.08 -6.14 -9.59
N GLU A 181 -6.02 -6.81 -9.10
CA GLU A 181 -6.00 -7.55 -7.83
C GLU A 181 -5.43 -6.68 -6.67
N ILE A 182 -5.23 -5.39 -6.92
CA ILE A 182 -4.66 -4.42 -5.97
C ILE A 182 -5.75 -3.41 -5.59
N LEU A 183 -5.92 -3.20 -4.28
CA LEU A 183 -6.72 -2.10 -3.73
C LEU A 183 -5.82 -1.13 -2.96
N LEU A 184 -5.83 0.14 -3.34
CA LEU A 184 -5.22 1.24 -2.58
C LEU A 184 -6.25 1.93 -1.67
N MET A 185 -5.87 2.19 -0.42
CA MET A 185 -6.59 3.11 0.48
C MET A 185 -5.67 4.29 0.83
N ASP A 186 -6.10 5.51 0.51
CA ASP A 186 -5.27 6.72 0.61
C ASP A 186 -6.16 7.94 0.90
N ASP A 187 -5.74 8.92 1.70
CA ASP A 187 -6.52 10.13 1.94
C ASP A 187 -6.38 11.15 0.81
N ASP A 188 -5.26 11.10 0.10
CA ASP A 188 -4.95 12.02 -1.00
C ASP A 188 -5.63 11.56 -2.31
N ILE A 189 -6.52 12.41 -2.81
CA ILE A 189 -7.29 12.14 -4.03
C ILE A 189 -6.40 12.00 -5.27
N ASP A 190 -5.23 12.64 -5.31
CA ASP A 190 -4.33 12.55 -6.45
C ASP A 190 -3.61 11.19 -6.48
N ASN A 191 -3.29 10.62 -5.32
CA ASN A 191 -2.81 9.23 -5.21
C ASN A 191 -3.89 8.22 -5.64
N VAL A 192 -5.14 8.43 -5.21
CA VAL A 192 -6.30 7.60 -5.61
C VAL A 192 -6.50 7.63 -7.12
N ARG A 193 -6.54 8.82 -7.73
CA ARG A 193 -6.69 9.00 -9.18
C ARG A 193 -5.56 8.33 -9.94
N THR A 194 -4.33 8.52 -9.49
CA THR A 194 -3.15 7.90 -10.10
C THR A 194 -3.27 6.37 -10.07
N ALA A 195 -3.60 5.78 -8.91
CA ALA A 195 -3.79 4.33 -8.79
C ALA A 195 -4.87 3.79 -9.74
N ILE A 196 -5.98 4.51 -9.91
CA ILE A 196 -7.04 4.16 -10.87
C ILE A 196 -6.51 4.22 -12.31
N THR A 197 -5.71 5.23 -12.66
CA THR A 197 -5.06 5.32 -13.99
C THR A 197 -4.15 4.12 -14.25
N TYR A 198 -3.49 3.60 -13.22
CA TYR A 198 -2.67 2.38 -13.28
C TYR A 198 -3.49 1.08 -13.29
N GLY A 199 -4.81 1.17 -13.19
CA GLY A 199 -5.73 0.03 -13.24
C GLY A 199 -5.94 -0.68 -11.91
N HIS A 200 -5.59 -0.04 -10.79
CA HIS A 200 -5.92 -0.51 -9.45
C HIS A 200 -7.34 -0.11 -9.07
N LEU A 201 -7.91 -0.85 -8.12
CA LEU A 201 -9.00 -0.31 -7.33
C LEU A 201 -8.42 0.67 -6.31
N ALA A 202 -9.12 1.75 -6.02
CA ALA A 202 -8.69 2.69 -5.00
C ALA A 202 -9.87 3.34 -4.29
N PHE A 203 -9.74 3.52 -2.98
CA PHE A 203 -10.71 4.24 -2.16
C PHE A 203 -10.05 5.41 -1.45
N GLN A 204 -10.69 6.58 -1.55
CA GLN A 204 -10.30 7.71 -0.74
C GLN A 204 -10.73 7.50 0.71
N VAL A 205 -9.79 7.58 1.64
CA VAL A 205 -10.04 7.49 3.07
C VAL A 205 -10.35 8.88 3.62
N GLN A 206 -11.57 9.04 4.16
CA GLN A 206 -11.98 10.30 4.77
C GLN A 206 -11.41 10.45 6.19
N GLN A 207 -11.24 11.70 6.63
CA GLN A 207 -10.69 11.99 7.96
C GLN A 207 -11.54 11.40 9.10
N ASN A 208 -12.84 11.23 8.90
CA ASN A 208 -13.78 10.64 9.85
C ASN A 208 -14.00 9.14 9.62
N VAL A 209 -13.11 8.44 8.91
CA VAL A 209 -13.22 6.99 8.69
C VAL A 209 -13.36 6.25 10.02
N ASP A 210 -14.33 5.34 10.05
CA ASP A 210 -14.71 4.57 11.22
C ASP A 210 -15.11 3.14 10.81
N TYR A 211 -15.75 2.40 11.71
CA TYR A 211 -16.17 1.03 11.43
C TYR A 211 -17.35 0.94 10.45
N ASP A 212 -18.21 1.95 10.41
CA ASP A 212 -19.39 1.98 9.54
C ASP A 212 -19.00 2.28 8.10
N SER A 213 -17.93 3.05 7.92
CA SER A 213 -17.31 3.33 6.62
C SER A 213 -17.01 2.06 5.79
N PHE A 214 -16.73 0.92 6.44
CA PHE A 214 -16.45 -0.35 5.75
C PHE A 214 -17.65 -0.96 5.02
N GLU A 215 -18.88 -0.66 5.43
CA GLU A 215 -20.07 -1.09 4.69
C GLU A 215 -20.19 -0.33 3.36
N SER A 216 -19.83 0.96 3.36
CA SER A 216 -19.75 1.77 2.14
C SER A 216 -18.63 1.28 1.22
N PHE A 217 -17.42 1.02 1.75
CA PHE A 217 -16.33 0.46 0.95
C PHE A 217 -16.70 -0.92 0.37
N GLN A 218 -17.36 -1.77 1.15
CA GLN A 218 -17.83 -3.07 0.67
C GLN A 218 -18.85 -2.92 -0.47
N THR A 219 -19.81 -2.01 -0.33
CA THR A 219 -20.80 -1.75 -1.38
C THR A 219 -20.12 -1.30 -2.67
N MET A 220 -19.18 -0.35 -2.57
CA MET A 220 -18.43 0.14 -3.74
C MET A 220 -17.57 -0.93 -4.40
N LEU A 221 -17.02 -1.87 -3.63
CA LEU A 221 -16.21 -2.97 -4.16
C LEU A 221 -17.04 -3.97 -5.00
N LEU A 222 -18.33 -4.09 -4.69
CA LEU A 222 -19.23 -5.07 -5.32
C LEU A 222 -19.97 -4.51 -6.55
N LEU A 223 -19.86 -3.21 -6.82
CA LEU A 223 -20.24 -2.60 -8.08
C LEU A 223 -19.22 -2.96 -9.18
#